data_AF-A0A1J5HG44-F1
#
_entry.id   AF-A0A1J5HG44-F1
#
_cell.length_a   1.000
_cell.length_b   1.000
_cell.length_c   1.000
_cell.angle_alpha   90.00
_cell.angle_beta   90.00
_cell.angle_gamma   90.00
#
_symmetry.space_group_name_H-M   'P 1'
#
loop_
_entity.id
_entity.type
_entity.pdbx_description
1 polymer ?
#
loop_
_entity_poly.entity_id
_entity_poly.type
_entity_poly.pdbx_seq_one_letter_code
_entity_poly.pdbx_strand_id
1 'polypeptide(L)' 'MAEEKDNSSKISNILFFCRDCQKVVPDPKKTGAKYAYQCPTCDSKNVAFGTKRSICDYFHLKDKDLV' A
#
# COMPACT_ATOMS: atom_id res chain seq x y z
N MET A 1 9.93 -31.05 -11.13
CA MET A 1 9.98 -30.11 -12.27
C MET A 1 9.04 -28.98 -11.93
N ALA A 2 9.47 -27.74 -12.18
CA ALA A 2 8.84 -26.51 -11.72
C ALA A 2 7.47 -26.28 -12.36
N GLU A 3 6.50 -25.86 -11.56
CA GLU A 3 5.22 -25.34 -12.02
C GLU A 3 5.26 -23.81 -11.90
N GLU A 4 5.58 -23.17 -13.01
CA GLU A 4 5.39 -21.75 -13.28
C GLU A 4 4.48 -21.66 -14.50
N LYS A 5 3.26 -21.10 -14.39
CA LYS A 5 2.58 -20.28 -15.43
C LYS A 5 1.40 -19.48 -14.84
N ASP A 6 1.65 -18.18 -14.78
CA ASP A 6 0.75 -17.03 -14.92
C ASP A 6 -0.71 -17.32 -15.37
N ASN A 7 -1.69 -16.93 -14.54
CA ASN A 7 -3.10 -16.81 -14.92
C ASN A 7 -3.74 -15.56 -14.29
N SER A 8 -3.61 -14.45 -15.01
CA SER A 8 -4.60 -13.40 -15.24
C SER A 8 -5.61 -13.04 -14.12
N SER A 9 -5.51 -11.78 -13.67
CA SER A 9 -6.64 -10.92 -13.30
C SER A 9 -7.33 -11.15 -11.94
N LYS A 10 -6.55 -11.17 -10.86
CA LYS A 10 -6.92 -10.39 -9.67
C LYS A 10 -5.72 -9.51 -9.37
N ILE A 11 -5.67 -8.33 -9.99
CA ILE A 11 -4.71 -7.29 -9.61
C ILE A 11 -4.81 -7.15 -8.10
N SER A 12 -3.76 -7.56 -7.42
CA SER A 12 -3.61 -7.42 -5.99
C SER A 12 -3.78 -5.93 -5.70
N ASN A 13 -4.99 -5.51 -5.30
CA ASN A 13 -5.35 -4.15 -4.90
C ASN A 13 -4.66 -3.81 -3.56
N ILE A 14 -3.36 -4.06 -3.48
CA ILE A 14 -2.50 -3.71 -2.37
C ILE A 14 -2.25 -2.21 -2.52
N LEU A 15 -2.79 -1.46 -1.58
CA LEU A 15 -2.56 -0.04 -1.44
C LEU A 15 -1.53 0.16 -0.33
N PHE A 16 -0.68 1.16 -0.51
CA PHE A 16 0.12 1.68 0.58
C PHE A 16 -0.59 2.89 1.16
N PHE A 17 -0.61 3.02 2.47
CA PHE A 17 -1.29 4.10 3.16
C PHE A 17 -0.33 4.74 4.15
N CYS A 18 -0.11 6.03 4.03
CA CYS A 18 0.71 6.76 4.98
C CYS A 18 -0.15 7.20 6.16
N ARG A 19 0.24 6.80 7.38
CA ARG A 19 -0.47 7.19 8.61
C ARG A 19 -0.38 8.67 8.92
N ASP A 20 0.74 9.31 8.61
CA ASP A 20 0.96 10.73 8.88
C ASP A 20 0.21 11.64 7.91
N CYS A 21 0.29 11.31 6.62
CA CYS A 21 -0.44 12.02 5.58
C CYS A 21 -1.95 11.65 5.54
N GLN A 22 -2.34 10.57 6.24
CA GLN A 22 -3.65 9.92 6.18
C GLN A 22 -4.15 9.74 4.74
N LYS A 23 -3.29 9.30 3.83
CA LYS A 23 -3.61 9.16 2.41
C LYS A 23 -3.00 7.91 1.81
N VAL A 24 -3.63 7.42 0.74
CA VAL A 24 -3.07 6.35 -0.07
C VAL A 24 -1.86 6.87 -0.84
N VAL A 25 -0.79 6.10 -0.78
CA VAL A 25 0.47 6.30 -1.49
C VAL A 25 0.56 5.19 -2.55
N PRO A 26 0.32 5.47 -3.83
CA PRO A 26 0.44 4.46 -4.87
C PRO A 26 1.90 4.03 -5.09
N ASP A 27 2.86 4.94 -4.89
CA ASP A 27 4.29 4.69 -5.10
C ASP A 27 5.12 5.08 -3.85
N PRO A 28 5.22 4.20 -2.85
CA PRO A 28 6.06 4.45 -1.69
C PRO A 28 7.54 4.26 -2.02
N LYS A 29 8.38 5.15 -1.52
CA LYS A 29 9.84 5.07 -1.68
C LYS A 29 10.39 4.01 -0.73
N LYS A 30 10.98 2.93 -1.25
CA LYS A 30 11.62 1.91 -0.41
C LYS A 30 12.94 2.43 0.15
N THR A 31 13.07 2.51 1.47
CA THR A 31 14.27 3.03 2.14
C THR A 31 15.02 1.86 2.78
N GLY A 32 16.10 1.40 2.14
CA GLY A 32 17.16 0.51 2.69
C GLY A 32 16.77 -0.88 3.23
N ALA A 33 15.79 -0.99 4.14
CA ALA A 33 15.33 -2.22 4.75
C ALA A 33 14.25 -2.92 3.91
N LYS A 34 14.18 -4.25 4.06
CA LYS A 34 13.31 -5.14 3.27
C LYS A 34 11.82 -4.75 3.29
N TYR A 35 11.36 -4.04 4.33
CA TYR A 35 9.96 -3.65 4.55
C TYR A 35 9.79 -2.18 4.98
N ALA A 36 10.81 -1.34 4.80
CA ALA A 36 10.70 0.08 5.13
C ALA A 36 10.25 0.86 3.90
N TYR A 37 9.00 1.31 3.94
CA TYR A 37 8.38 2.16 2.95
C TYR A 37 8.30 3.58 3.49
N GLN A 38 8.69 4.53 2.66
CA GLN A 38 8.70 5.94 2.96
C GLN A 38 7.68 6.64 2.08
N CYS A 39 6.89 7.52 2.68
CA CYS A 39 5.93 8.33 1.95
C CYS A 39 6.68 9.39 1.14
N PRO A 40 6.47 9.50 -0.18
CA PRO A 40 7.16 10.50 -1.00
C PRO A 40 6.64 11.93 -0.77
N THR A 41 5.49 12.11 -0.12
CA THR A 41 4.90 13.43 0.14
C THR A 41 5.29 14.01 1.49
N CYS A 42 5.34 13.20 2.56
CA CYS A 42 5.70 13.66 3.90
C CYS A 42 7.02 13.07 4.43
N ASP A 43 7.76 12.28 3.64
CA ASP A 43 9.00 11.60 4.01
C ASP A 43 8.91 10.67 5.24
N SER A 44 7.69 10.41 5.73
CA SER A 44 7.48 9.54 6.88
C SER A 44 7.68 8.07 6.54
N LYS A 45 8.26 7.32 7.48
CA LYS A 45 8.48 5.87 7.38
C LYS A 45 7.27 5.05 7.87
N ASN A 46 6.18 5.73 8.25
CA ASN A 46 4.99 5.13 8.83
C ASN A 46 3.95 4.77 7.75
N VAL A 47 4.40 4.04 6.73
CA VAL A 47 3.57 3.59 5.61
C VAL A 47 3.12 2.15 5.83
N ALA A 48 1.81 1.93 5.94
CA ALA A 48 1.19 0.62 5.99
C ALA A 48 0.91 0.12 4.56
N PHE A 49 0.88 -1.20 4.37
CA PHE A 49 0.51 -1.81 3.09
C PHE A 49 -0.53 -2.90 3.32
N GLY A 50 -1.49 -3.01 2.42
CA GLY A 50 -2.56 -4.00 2.54
C GLY A 50 -3.61 -3.85 1.45
N THR A 51 -4.59 -4.74 1.42
CA THR A 51 -5.68 -4.61 0.44
C THR A 51 -6.50 -3.35 0.69
N LYS A 52 -7.10 -2.77 -0.36
CA LYS A 52 -8.04 -1.62 -0.24
C LYS A 52 -9.04 -1.82 0.90
N ARG A 53 -9.63 -3.02 1.01
CA ARG A 53 -10.60 -3.37 2.05
C ARG A 53 -9.97 -3.35 3.45
N SER A 54 -8.81 -4.01 3.64
CA SER A 54 -8.14 -4.04 4.94
C SER A 54 -7.67 -2.66 5.39
N ILE A 55 -7.15 -1.84 4.47
CA ILE A 55 -6.71 -0.47 4.78
C ILE A 55 -7.92 0.39 5.15
N CYS A 56 -9.00 0.33 4.37
CA CYS A 56 -10.22 1.09 4.63
C CYS A 56 -10.85 0.71 5.99
N ASP A 57 -10.92 -0.58 6.30
CA ASP A 57 -11.44 -1.12 7.56
C ASP A 57 -10.55 -0.75 8.76
N TYR A 58 -9.23 -0.99 8.67
CA TYR A 58 -8.29 -0.75 9.76
C TYR A 58 -8.10 0.74 10.07
N PHE A 59 -8.06 1.59 9.05
CA PHE A 59 -7.86 3.04 9.21
C PHE A 59 -9.17 3.84 9.22
N HIS A 60 -10.32 3.16 9.19
CA HIS A 60 -11.65 3.79 9.14
C HIS A 60 -11.76 4.88 8.06
N LEU A 61 -11.13 4.66 6.91
CA LEU A 61 -11.15 5.61 5.80
C LEU A 61 -12.49 5.54 5.08
N LYS A 62 -12.88 6.63 4.44
CA LYS A 62 -14.00 6.63 3.50
C LYS A 62 -13.44 6.41 2.11
N ASP A 63 -14.20 5.77 1.22
CA ASP A 63 -13.75 5.49 -0.16
C ASP A 63 -13.31 6.75 -0.92
N LYS A 64 -13.82 7.93 -0.52
CA LYS A 64 -13.41 9.26 -1.00
C LYS A 64 -11.95 9.62 -0.74
N ASP A 65 -11.31 8.99 0.23
CA ASP A 65 -9.92 9.22 0.61
C ASP A 65 -8.94 8.33 -0.19
N LEU A 66 -9.50 7.40 -0.97
CA LEU A 66 -8.78 6.43 -1.79
C LEU A 66 -8.75 6.85 -3.29
N VAL A 67 -9.19 8.08 -3.61
CA VAL A 67 -9.34 8.60 -4.99
C VAL A 67 -8.64 9.95 -5.18
#